data_AF-A0A6P8WP77-F1
#
_entry.id   AF-A0A6P8WP77-F1
#
_cell.length_a   1.000
_cell.length_b   1.000
_cell.length_c   1.000
_cell.angle_alpha   90.00
_cell.angle_beta   90.00
_cell.angle_gamma   90.00
#
_symmetry.space_group_name_H-M   'P 1'
#
loop_
_entity.id
_entity.type
_entity.pdbx_description
1 polymer ?
#
loop_
_entity_poly.entity_id
_entity_poly.type
_entity_poly.pdbx_seq_one_letter_code
_entity_poly.pdbx_strand_id
1 'polypeptide(L)'
;MWPEGKVQRLLYELYAYFAIFIGVTSYRYDYKRRVYKNNKWTQLVASLGNLFVYVLIPLDIYYVVMDSFGLDSATDLAVRLDTLVNDVVCLLRVLQRVPRERATKQLFQQLQRVQRIHRFGGVKDTQVELQMERIYLLKNILLWLLTISLLTFMMLAFEKFGWNVKNPIATRLIVILYILVIDGQDMAIHMHFLLSWRICQLYLHLNARVTQLLKRNAATVTLELQHLRWQHWQLALLFQRLNVAYNFILLSSRFSLIVTAAALGYYISIFNSLGNHKSIMITSFALYAMIALDCYLLDLIYDLTKQCHRETTWQLREHNLVKNPNSHLSNGCDQFALQIACFPLEIKPYGLFPSGKATWLSNIVCIFSWMIVLLQYHMVAEK
;
A
#
# COMPACT_ATOMS: atom_id res chain seq x y z
N MET A 1 -3.11 7.52 18.76
CA MET A 1 -1.97 8.41 18.59
C MET A 1 -1.62 8.39 17.13
N TRP A 2 -2.04 9.42 16.40
CA TRP A 2 -1.38 9.74 15.14
C TRP A 2 0.08 10.09 15.45
N PRO A 3 0.99 9.97 14.48
CA PRO A 3 2.41 10.24 14.64
C PRO A 3 2.72 11.33 15.67
N GLU A 4 3.29 10.91 16.79
CA GLU A 4 3.62 11.80 17.92
C GLU A 4 4.90 12.57 17.65
N GLY A 5 5.78 12.04 16.78
CA GLY A 5 6.98 12.71 16.32
C GLY A 5 6.65 13.84 15.34
N LYS A 6 7.30 15.00 15.54
CA LYS A 6 7.22 16.17 14.63
C LYS A 6 7.46 15.77 13.16
N VAL A 7 8.44 14.89 12.92
CA VAL A 7 8.81 14.39 11.60
C VAL A 7 7.69 13.58 10.97
N GLN A 8 7.15 12.59 11.68
CA GLN A 8 6.12 11.72 11.14
C GLN A 8 4.82 12.50 10.81
N ARG A 9 4.51 13.53 11.62
CA ARG A 9 3.39 14.44 11.35
C ARG A 9 3.63 15.26 10.09
N LEU A 10 4.84 15.80 9.92
CA LEU A 10 5.20 16.55 8.71
C LEU A 10 5.10 15.68 7.46
N LEU A 11 5.61 14.44 7.52
CA LEU A 11 5.53 13.47 6.41
C LEU A 11 4.08 13.17 6.01
N TYR A 12 3.20 12.95 6.98
CA TYR A 12 1.79 12.72 6.68
C TYR A 12 1.09 13.98 6.15
N GLU A 13 1.38 15.16 6.70
CA GLU A 13 0.79 16.41 6.19
C GLU A 13 1.22 16.63 4.73
N LEU A 14 2.50 16.41 4.41
CA LEU A 14 3.03 16.48 3.04
C LEU A 14 2.31 15.49 2.11
N TYR A 15 2.22 14.22 2.52
CA TYR A 15 1.46 13.19 1.81
C TYR A 15 0.00 13.61 1.59
N ALA A 16 -0.69 14.10 2.62
CA ALA A 16 -2.10 14.44 2.55
C ALA A 16 -2.36 15.61 1.59
N TYR A 17 -1.50 16.64 1.59
CA TYR A 17 -1.62 17.73 0.62
C TYR A 17 -1.35 17.27 -0.81
N PHE A 18 -0.31 16.45 -0.99
CA PHE A 18 0.03 15.90 -2.29
C PHE A 18 -1.10 15.00 -2.84
N ALA A 19 -1.63 14.09 -2.03
CA ALA A 19 -2.75 13.22 -2.38
C ALA A 19 -4.05 13.99 -2.70
N ILE A 20 -4.26 15.17 -2.10
CA ILE A 20 -5.36 16.07 -2.46
C ILE A 20 -5.12 16.73 -3.81
N PHE A 21 -3.90 17.22 -4.03
CA PHE A 21 -3.51 17.91 -5.25
C PHE A 21 -3.69 17.02 -6.50
N ILE A 22 -3.25 15.77 -6.44
CA ILE A 22 -3.36 14.80 -7.55
C ILE A 22 -4.76 14.13 -7.66
N GLY A 23 -5.71 14.48 -6.78
CA GLY A 23 -7.09 13.99 -6.87
C GLY A 23 -7.38 12.63 -6.21
N VAL A 24 -6.45 12.05 -5.46
CA VAL A 24 -6.64 10.75 -4.79
C VAL A 24 -7.63 10.84 -3.62
N THR A 25 -7.59 11.90 -2.83
CA THR A 25 -8.50 12.09 -1.69
C THR A 25 -8.88 13.56 -1.56
N SER A 26 -10.04 13.87 -1.00
CA SER A 26 -10.38 15.24 -0.60
C SER A 26 -10.31 15.45 0.93
N TYR A 27 -9.94 14.41 1.67
CA TYR A 27 -9.89 14.43 3.12
C TYR A 27 -8.49 14.73 3.66
N ARG A 28 -8.43 15.61 4.66
CA ARG A 28 -7.23 15.89 5.45
C ARG A 28 -7.49 15.62 6.92
N TYR A 29 -6.53 15.00 7.60
CA TYR A 29 -6.59 14.87 9.05
C TYR A 29 -6.22 16.19 9.74
N ASP A 30 -7.11 16.73 10.57
CA ASP A 30 -6.81 17.87 11.43
C ASP A 30 -6.25 17.37 12.77
N TYR A 31 -4.94 17.49 12.95
CA TYR A 31 -4.26 17.05 14.17
C TYR A 31 -4.72 17.80 15.44
N LYS A 32 -5.11 19.07 15.32
CA LYS A 32 -5.55 19.88 16.47
C LYS A 32 -6.92 19.40 16.96
N ARG A 33 -7.86 19.20 16.03
CA ARG A 33 -9.23 18.77 16.36
C ARG A 33 -9.39 17.26 16.43
N ARG A 34 -8.41 16.50 15.94
CA ARG A 34 -8.45 15.03 15.79
C ARG A 34 -9.64 14.55 14.95
N VAL A 35 -10.00 15.29 13.91
CA VAL A 35 -11.12 14.97 13.02
C VAL A 35 -10.65 15.11 11.57
N TYR A 36 -11.13 14.25 10.67
CA TYR A 36 -10.96 14.48 9.25
C TYR A 36 -11.86 15.60 8.78
N LYS A 37 -11.25 16.61 8.18
CA LYS A 37 -11.96 17.69 7.54
C LYS A 37 -11.93 17.49 6.03
N ASN A 38 -13.03 17.90 5.42
CA ASN A 38 -13.15 18.06 4.00
C ASN A 38 -13.84 19.41 3.78
N ASN A 39 -13.21 20.27 2.99
CA ASN A 39 -13.73 21.58 2.64
C ASN A 39 -14.17 21.54 1.18
N LYS A 40 -15.13 22.40 0.77
CA LYS A 40 -15.51 22.52 -0.65
C LYS A 40 -14.30 22.75 -1.56
N TRP A 41 -13.29 23.48 -1.08
CA TRP A 41 -12.01 23.68 -1.75
C TRP A 41 -11.23 22.39 -1.99
N THR A 42 -11.08 21.53 -0.98
CA THR A 42 -10.33 20.25 -1.15
C THR A 42 -11.10 19.28 -2.05
N GLN A 43 -12.44 19.32 -2.04
CA GLN A 43 -13.26 18.57 -3.01
C GLN A 43 -13.06 19.08 -4.44
N LEU A 44 -13.06 20.40 -4.62
CA LEU A 44 -12.87 21.03 -5.93
C LEU A 44 -11.50 20.70 -6.50
N VAL A 45 -10.42 20.91 -5.73
CA VAL A 45 -9.04 20.59 -6.16
C VAL A 45 -8.93 19.12 -6.55
N ALA A 46 -9.41 18.22 -5.70
CA ALA A 46 -9.31 16.80 -6.00
C ALA A 46 -10.19 16.40 -7.21
N SER A 47 -11.33 17.06 -7.43
CA SER A 47 -12.17 16.81 -8.62
C SER A 47 -11.51 17.30 -9.90
N LEU A 48 -10.83 18.46 -9.85
CA LEU A 48 -10.01 18.94 -10.97
C LEU A 48 -8.88 17.97 -11.28
N GLY A 49 -8.15 17.48 -10.27
CA GLY A 49 -7.10 16.45 -10.47
C GLY A 49 -7.62 15.22 -11.20
N ASN A 50 -8.80 14.72 -10.84
CA ASN A 50 -9.43 13.61 -11.56
C ASN A 50 -9.88 13.97 -12.98
N LEU A 51 -10.38 15.19 -13.20
CA LEU A 51 -10.76 15.65 -14.54
C LEU A 51 -9.53 15.66 -15.46
N PHE A 52 -8.37 16.09 -14.96
CA PHE A 52 -7.11 16.00 -15.71
C PHE A 52 -6.78 14.55 -16.10
N VAL A 53 -6.94 13.60 -15.19
CA VAL A 53 -6.72 12.16 -15.51
C VAL A 53 -7.67 11.68 -16.60
N TYR A 54 -8.96 12.06 -16.53
CA TYR A 54 -9.95 11.69 -17.54
C TYR A 54 -9.68 12.27 -18.93
N VAL A 55 -8.93 13.37 -19.03
CA VAL A 55 -8.55 13.96 -20.32
C VAL A 55 -7.23 13.39 -20.82
N LEU A 56 -6.23 13.27 -19.95
CA LEU A 56 -4.88 12.85 -20.32
C LEU A 56 -4.80 11.36 -20.69
N ILE A 57 -5.45 10.48 -19.93
CA ILE A 57 -5.33 9.03 -20.16
C ILE A 57 -5.93 8.58 -21.50
N PRO A 58 -7.15 8.99 -21.90
CA PRO A 58 -7.67 8.61 -23.21
C PRO A 58 -6.83 9.13 -24.37
N LEU A 59 -6.21 10.31 -24.22
CA LEU A 59 -5.25 10.81 -25.20
C LEU A 59 -4.02 9.91 -25.26
N ASP A 60 -3.46 9.51 -24.11
CA ASP A 60 -2.30 8.62 -24.07
C ASP A 60 -2.61 7.25 -24.69
N ILE A 61 -3.73 6.62 -24.33
CA ILE A 61 -4.21 5.38 -24.95
C ILE A 61 -4.32 5.54 -26.47
N TYR A 62 -4.90 6.65 -26.94
CA TYR A 62 -5.00 6.92 -28.37
C TYR A 62 -3.62 6.98 -29.04
N TYR A 63 -2.66 7.69 -28.43
CA TYR A 63 -1.29 7.75 -28.94
C TYR A 63 -0.60 6.38 -28.94
N VAL A 64 -0.69 5.62 -27.86
CA VAL A 64 -0.08 4.30 -27.71
C VAL A 64 -0.63 3.28 -28.71
N VAL A 65 -1.91 3.40 -29.08
CA VAL A 65 -2.55 2.51 -30.07
C VAL A 65 -2.21 2.95 -31.50
N MET A 66 -2.25 4.24 -31.79
CA MET A 66 -2.14 4.75 -33.16
C MET A 66 -0.71 4.97 -33.65
N ASP A 67 0.22 5.25 -32.74
CA ASP A 67 1.60 5.56 -33.11
C ASP A 67 2.49 4.32 -33.02
N SER A 68 3.54 4.27 -33.85
CA SER A 68 4.59 3.27 -33.75
C SER A 68 5.83 3.90 -33.14
N PHE A 69 6.35 3.35 -32.04
CA PHE A 69 7.48 3.96 -31.34
C PHE A 69 8.81 3.84 -32.11
N GLY A 70 8.81 3.23 -33.30
CA GLY A 70 10.00 3.03 -34.12
C GLY A 70 11.04 2.12 -33.45
N LEU A 71 10.61 1.30 -32.50
CA LEU A 71 11.41 0.32 -31.78
C LEU A 71 11.30 -1.06 -32.43
N ASP A 72 12.19 -1.98 -32.05
CA ASP A 72 12.03 -3.40 -32.40
C ASP A 72 10.65 -3.91 -31.94
N SER A 73 10.05 -4.79 -32.73
CA SER A 73 8.72 -5.37 -32.55
C SER A 73 8.45 -5.85 -31.12
N ALA A 74 9.41 -6.52 -30.49
CA ALA A 74 9.30 -7.00 -29.12
C ALA A 74 9.28 -5.85 -28.09
N THR A 75 10.11 -4.83 -28.32
CA THR A 75 10.22 -3.67 -27.42
C THR A 75 9.02 -2.75 -27.56
N ASP A 76 8.53 -2.51 -28.78
CA ASP A 76 7.32 -1.74 -29.06
C ASP A 76 6.11 -2.39 -28.37
N LEU A 77 5.97 -3.72 -28.48
CA LEU A 77 4.90 -4.47 -27.80
C LEU A 77 4.99 -4.37 -26.27
N ALA A 78 6.19 -4.52 -25.71
CA ALA A 78 6.40 -4.43 -24.26
C ALA A 78 6.05 -3.03 -23.72
N VAL A 79 6.48 -1.96 -24.39
CA VAL A 79 6.16 -0.58 -24.04
C VAL A 79 4.66 -0.33 -24.13
N ARG A 80 4.01 -0.73 -25.24
CA ARG A 80 2.56 -0.56 -25.39
C ARG A 80 1.77 -1.29 -24.31
N LEU A 81 2.14 -2.53 -24.01
CA LEU A 81 1.46 -3.32 -22.98
C LEU A 81 1.61 -2.68 -21.61
N ASP A 82 2.81 -2.25 -21.23
CA ASP A 82 3.06 -1.58 -19.95
C ASP A 82 2.26 -0.28 -19.83
N THR A 83 2.30 0.58 -20.85
CA THR A 83 1.55 1.84 -20.86
C THR A 83 0.05 1.60 -20.80
N LEU A 84 -0.50 0.72 -21.64
CA LEU A 84 -1.95 0.40 -21.63
C LEU A 84 -2.42 -0.15 -20.30
N VAL A 85 -1.62 -1.03 -19.68
CA VAL A 85 -1.96 -1.57 -18.36
C VAL A 85 -1.99 -0.45 -17.32
N ASN A 86 -0.97 0.41 -17.27
CA ASN A 86 -0.91 1.52 -16.32
C ASN A 86 -2.06 2.53 -16.54
N ASP A 87 -2.41 2.83 -17.79
CA ASP A 87 -3.53 3.70 -18.14
C ASP A 87 -4.88 3.15 -17.68
N VAL A 88 -5.14 1.87 -17.97
CA VAL A 88 -6.36 1.19 -17.55
C VAL A 88 -6.47 1.19 -16.03
N VAL A 89 -5.36 0.92 -15.31
CA VAL A 89 -5.39 0.97 -13.85
C VAL A 89 -5.61 2.40 -13.33
N CYS A 90 -5.04 3.42 -13.97
CA CYS A 90 -5.30 4.82 -13.63
C CYS A 90 -6.78 5.20 -13.78
N LEU A 91 -7.43 4.80 -14.87
CA LEU A 91 -8.87 5.02 -15.09
C LEU A 91 -9.70 4.32 -14.01
N LEU A 92 -9.39 3.06 -13.74
CA LEU A 92 -10.09 2.27 -12.72
C LEU A 92 -9.99 2.91 -11.33
N ARG A 93 -8.81 3.43 -10.96
CA ARG A 93 -8.61 4.17 -9.72
C ARG A 93 -9.52 5.40 -9.63
N VAL A 94 -9.65 6.15 -10.71
CA VAL A 94 -10.51 7.35 -10.74
C VAL A 94 -11.98 6.97 -10.55
N LEU A 95 -12.45 5.92 -11.24
CA LEU A 95 -13.81 5.39 -11.09
C LEU A 95 -14.10 4.94 -9.66
N GLN A 96 -13.09 4.36 -8.99
CA GLN A 96 -13.23 3.86 -7.61
C GLN A 96 -13.02 4.92 -6.53
N ARG A 97 -12.70 6.16 -6.90
CA ARG A 97 -12.42 7.21 -5.91
C ARG A 97 -13.58 7.40 -4.94
N VAL A 98 -14.79 7.70 -5.43
CA VAL A 98 -15.94 8.03 -4.58
C VAL A 98 -16.29 6.91 -3.58
N PRO A 99 -16.46 5.64 -4.01
CA PRO A 99 -16.76 4.57 -3.07
C PRO A 99 -15.62 4.33 -2.07
N ARG A 100 -14.36 4.37 -2.53
CA ARG A 100 -13.18 4.27 -1.65
C ARG A 100 -13.18 5.37 -0.60
N GLU A 101 -13.38 6.61 -1.01
CA GLU A 101 -13.29 7.76 -0.13
C GLU A 101 -14.36 7.71 0.99
N ARG A 102 -15.58 7.26 0.65
CA ARG A 102 -16.65 7.01 1.61
C ARG A 102 -16.27 5.90 2.60
N ALA A 103 -15.76 4.78 2.10
CA ALA A 103 -15.34 3.66 2.93
C ALA A 103 -14.19 4.05 3.88
N THR A 104 -13.15 4.73 3.37
CA THR A 104 -12.01 5.20 4.17
C THR A 104 -12.43 6.14 5.28
N LYS A 105 -13.38 7.06 5.02
CA LYS A 105 -13.92 7.94 6.06
C LYS A 105 -14.63 7.14 7.17
N GLN A 106 -15.47 6.18 6.81
CA GLN A 106 -16.22 5.36 7.77
C GLN A 106 -15.26 4.50 8.62
N LEU A 107 -14.30 3.84 7.97
CA LEU A 107 -13.26 3.04 8.61
C LEU A 107 -12.50 3.87 9.63
N PHE A 108 -12.08 5.08 9.24
CA PHE A 108 -11.34 5.94 10.13
C PHE A 108 -12.15 6.39 11.34
N GLN A 109 -13.42 6.79 11.14
CA GLN A 109 -14.29 7.16 12.25
C GLN A 109 -14.48 6.02 13.25
N GLN A 110 -14.63 4.78 12.76
CA GLN A 110 -14.73 3.60 13.61
C GLN A 110 -13.41 3.29 14.32
N LEU A 111 -12.28 3.39 13.61
CA LEU A 111 -10.93 3.22 14.18
C LEU A 111 -10.67 4.21 15.33
N GLN A 112 -11.11 5.46 15.19
CA GLN A 112 -11.04 6.46 16.25
C GLN A 112 -11.91 6.14 17.46
N ARG A 113 -13.08 5.50 17.26
CA ARG A 113 -13.93 5.07 18.37
C ARG A 113 -13.24 3.96 19.16
N VAL A 114 -12.76 2.92 18.49
CA VAL A 114 -11.99 1.82 19.11
C VAL A 114 -10.79 2.38 19.87
N GLN A 115 -10.05 3.32 19.27
CA GLN A 115 -8.88 3.91 19.91
C GLN A 115 -9.21 4.80 21.13
N ARG A 116 -10.36 5.50 21.14
CA ARG A 116 -10.76 6.31 22.29
C ARG A 116 -11.09 5.44 23.51
N ILE A 117 -11.65 4.27 23.25
CA ILE A 117 -11.99 3.29 24.27
C ILE A 117 -10.70 2.67 24.85
N HIS A 118 -9.66 2.50 24.03
CA HIS A 118 -8.36 1.91 24.41
C HIS A 118 -7.40 2.87 25.17
N ARG A 119 -7.87 3.94 25.84
CA ARG A 119 -7.01 4.89 26.58
C ARG A 119 -6.50 4.37 27.93
N PHE A 120 -6.50 3.07 28.19
CA PHE A 120 -6.07 2.50 29.46
C PHE A 120 -4.60 2.05 29.37
N GLY A 121 -3.77 2.54 30.31
CA GLY A 121 -2.31 2.50 30.28
C GLY A 121 -1.70 1.10 30.24
N GLY A 122 -1.44 0.61 29.03
CA GLY A 122 -0.52 -0.49 28.78
C GLY A 122 0.93 -0.01 28.84
N VAL A 123 1.84 -0.90 29.24
CA VAL A 123 3.29 -0.67 29.15
C VAL A 123 3.64 -0.85 27.69
N LYS A 124 4.24 0.19 27.12
CA LYS A 124 4.70 0.19 25.74
C LYS A 124 5.92 -0.72 25.64
N ASP A 125 5.86 -1.73 24.78
CA ASP A 125 7.07 -2.45 24.40
C ASP A 125 7.86 -1.56 23.43
N THR A 126 8.88 -0.89 23.98
CA THR A 126 9.68 0.10 23.28
C THR A 126 10.29 -0.45 21.99
N GLN A 127 10.67 -1.74 21.97
CA GLN A 127 11.33 -2.33 20.81
C GLN A 127 10.37 -2.53 19.64
N VAL A 128 9.16 -3.02 19.91
CA VAL A 128 8.16 -3.27 18.86
C VAL A 128 7.60 -1.95 18.33
N GLU A 129 7.42 -0.94 19.19
CA GLU A 129 7.05 0.41 18.75
C GLU A 129 8.11 1.03 17.83
N LEU A 130 9.40 0.90 18.18
CA LEU A 130 10.52 1.35 17.34
C LEU A 130 10.53 0.65 15.98
N GLN A 131 10.27 -0.66 15.92
CA GLN A 131 10.18 -1.38 14.65
C GLN A 131 9.03 -0.86 13.77
N MET A 132 7.85 -0.63 14.36
CA MET A 132 6.69 -0.08 13.65
C MET A 132 6.92 1.35 13.15
N GLU A 133 7.63 2.17 13.93
CA GLU A 133 8.06 3.50 13.52
C GLU A 133 9.05 3.45 12.35
N ARG A 134 10.04 2.55 12.39
CA ARG A 134 10.99 2.36 11.28
C ARG A 134 10.28 1.93 10.00
N ILE A 135 9.33 1.01 10.07
CA ILE A 135 8.53 0.57 8.91
C ILE A 135 7.72 1.75 8.34
N TYR A 136 7.12 2.58 9.20
CA TYR A 136 6.41 3.79 8.77
C TYR A 136 7.33 4.78 8.05
N LEU A 137 8.49 5.10 8.64
CA LEU A 137 9.45 6.05 8.06
C LEU A 137 10.01 5.51 6.74
N LEU A 138 10.37 4.24 6.69
CA LEU A 138 10.88 3.58 5.48
C LEU A 138 9.85 3.64 4.35
N LYS A 139 8.57 3.35 4.61
CA LYS A 139 7.52 3.45 3.59
C LYS A 139 7.31 4.88 3.09
N ASN A 140 7.39 5.88 3.98
CA ASN A 140 7.27 7.28 3.57
C ASN A 140 8.46 7.73 2.72
N ILE A 141 9.68 7.35 3.09
CA ILE A 141 10.89 7.65 2.31
C ILE A 141 10.79 6.98 0.93
N LEU A 142 10.38 5.71 0.91
CA LEU A 142 10.24 4.92 -0.29
C LEU A 142 9.23 5.52 -1.27
N LEU A 143 8.10 6.02 -0.77
CA LEU A 143 7.08 6.70 -1.57
C LEU A 143 7.70 7.87 -2.37
N TRP A 144 8.41 8.77 -1.70
CA TRP A 144 9.02 9.93 -2.38
C TRP A 144 10.16 9.55 -3.31
N LEU A 145 10.98 8.58 -2.91
CA LEU A 145 12.06 8.08 -3.76
C LEU A 145 11.49 7.39 -5.01
N LEU A 146 10.38 6.65 -4.89
CA LEU A 146 9.70 6.04 -6.02
C LEU A 146 9.20 7.09 -7.00
N THR A 147 8.54 8.15 -6.52
CA THR A 147 8.08 9.26 -7.37
C THR A 147 9.26 9.96 -8.08
N ILE A 148 10.38 10.18 -7.38
CA ILE A 148 11.61 10.76 -7.97
C ILE A 148 12.24 9.82 -9.00
N SER A 149 12.33 8.53 -8.70
CA SER A 149 12.86 7.51 -9.61
C SER A 149 12.00 7.37 -10.86
N LEU A 150 10.68 7.39 -10.71
CA LEU A 150 9.74 7.38 -11.84
C LEU A 150 9.90 8.63 -12.69
N LEU A 151 10.00 9.81 -12.07
CA LEU A 151 10.22 11.06 -12.80
C LEU A 151 11.53 11.07 -13.57
N THR A 152 12.63 10.64 -12.94
CA THR A 152 13.93 10.58 -13.61
C THR A 152 13.95 9.55 -14.73
N PHE A 153 13.35 8.37 -14.53
CA PHE A 153 13.20 7.36 -15.57
C PHE A 153 12.40 7.88 -16.76
N MET A 154 11.21 8.44 -16.53
CA MET A 154 10.35 8.95 -17.62
C MET A 154 11.01 10.10 -18.38
N MET A 155 11.69 11.02 -17.69
CA MET A 155 12.41 12.12 -18.35
C MET A 155 13.53 11.61 -19.27
N LEU A 156 14.30 10.60 -18.82
CA LEU A 156 15.36 9.98 -19.62
C LEU A 156 14.80 9.16 -20.79
N ALA A 157 13.71 8.42 -20.55
CA ALA A 157 13.02 7.66 -21.57
C ALA A 157 12.52 8.60 -22.68
N PHE A 158 11.81 9.68 -22.33
CA PHE A 158 11.31 10.65 -23.30
C PHE A 158 12.42 11.32 -24.13
N GLU A 159 13.55 11.65 -23.51
CA GLU A 159 14.69 12.24 -24.22
C GLU A 159 15.31 11.27 -25.24
N LYS A 160 15.34 9.98 -24.91
CA LYS A 160 16.04 8.95 -25.70
C LYS A 160 15.14 8.26 -26.74
N PHE A 161 13.86 8.14 -26.48
CA PHE A 161 12.87 7.55 -27.40
C PHE A 161 12.31 8.56 -28.42
N GLY A 162 12.83 9.79 -28.45
CA GLY A 162 12.69 10.67 -29.62
C GLY A 162 11.29 11.23 -29.88
N TRP A 163 10.50 11.49 -28.83
CA TRP A 163 9.22 12.18 -29.01
C TRP A 163 9.47 13.61 -29.52
N ASN A 164 9.25 13.81 -30.82
CA ASN A 164 9.54 15.03 -31.59
C ASN A 164 8.56 16.18 -31.26
N VAL A 165 8.47 16.58 -29.99
CA VAL A 165 7.76 17.80 -29.61
C VAL A 165 8.70 18.98 -29.78
N LYS A 166 8.36 19.90 -30.69
CA LYS A 166 9.17 21.08 -31.06
C LYS A 166 9.47 22.02 -29.88
N ASN A 167 8.77 21.91 -28.76
CA ASN A 167 8.96 22.76 -27.58
C ASN A 167 9.37 21.94 -26.34
N PRO A 168 10.63 22.08 -25.85
CA PRO A 168 11.14 21.28 -24.73
C PRO A 168 10.42 21.54 -23.41
N ILE A 169 9.85 22.73 -23.21
CA ILE A 169 9.13 23.07 -21.98
C ILE A 169 7.78 22.34 -21.95
N ALA A 170 7.08 22.31 -23.08
CA ALA A 170 5.81 21.61 -23.21
C ALA A 170 5.98 20.09 -22.97
N THR A 171 7.03 19.49 -23.52
CA THR A 171 7.34 18.06 -23.29
C THR A 171 7.53 17.75 -21.81
N ARG A 172 8.36 18.54 -21.11
CA ARG A 172 8.61 18.33 -19.68
C ARG A 172 7.34 18.48 -18.85
N LEU A 173 6.49 19.44 -19.20
CA LEU A 173 5.21 19.66 -18.52
C LEU A 173 4.26 18.48 -18.72
N ILE A 174 4.17 17.93 -19.93
CA ILE A 174 3.38 16.72 -20.23
C ILE A 174 3.89 15.53 -19.42
N VAL A 175 5.20 15.30 -19.39
CA VAL A 175 5.81 14.22 -18.61
C VAL A 175 5.48 14.36 -17.12
N ILE A 176 5.64 15.55 -16.55
CA ILE A 176 5.28 15.81 -15.14
C ILE A 176 3.80 15.53 -14.88
N LEU A 177 2.91 16.00 -15.76
CA LEU A 177 1.47 15.75 -15.62
C LEU A 177 1.15 14.26 -15.69
N TYR A 178 1.77 13.52 -16.61
CA TYR A 178 1.59 12.07 -16.74
C TYR A 178 2.06 11.32 -15.49
N ILE A 179 3.20 11.70 -14.92
CA ILE A 179 3.70 11.10 -13.67
C ILE A 179 2.76 11.37 -12.51
N LEU A 180 2.23 12.61 -12.38
CA LEU A 180 1.25 12.92 -11.33
C LEU A 180 -0.02 12.07 -11.47
N VAL A 181 -0.39 11.71 -12.70
CA VAL A 181 -1.50 10.82 -12.98
C VAL A 181 -1.18 9.38 -12.53
N ILE A 182 -0.02 8.83 -12.90
CA ILE A 182 0.39 7.46 -12.50
C ILE A 182 0.54 7.34 -10.98
N ASP A 183 1.30 8.26 -10.38
CA ASP A 183 1.69 8.24 -8.96
C ASP A 183 0.48 8.27 -8.01
N GLY A 184 -0.68 8.74 -8.48
CA GLY A 184 -1.91 8.69 -7.69
C GLY A 184 -2.39 7.27 -7.33
N GLN A 185 -1.96 6.23 -8.04
CA GLN A 185 -2.21 4.85 -7.62
C GLN A 185 -1.36 4.47 -6.41
N ASP A 186 -0.07 4.77 -6.44
CA ASP A 186 0.85 4.53 -5.32
C ASP A 186 0.42 5.28 -4.07
N MET A 187 -0.07 6.51 -4.23
CA MET A 187 -0.65 7.31 -3.16
C MET A 187 -1.91 6.68 -2.55
N ALA A 188 -2.71 5.98 -3.36
CA ALA A 188 -3.89 5.25 -2.87
C ALA A 188 -3.50 4.01 -2.08
N ILE A 189 -2.50 3.26 -2.54
CA ILE A 189 -1.95 2.09 -1.84
C ILE A 189 -1.25 2.52 -0.55
N HIS A 190 -0.57 3.67 -0.56
CA HIS A 190 0.02 4.26 0.63
C HIS A 190 -1.06 4.57 1.68
N MET A 191 -2.23 5.09 1.29
CA MET A 191 -3.35 5.29 2.23
C MET A 191 -3.79 3.97 2.87
N HIS A 192 -3.88 2.91 2.07
CA HIS A 192 -4.20 1.58 2.57
C HIS A 192 -3.16 1.10 3.57
N PHE A 193 -1.87 1.24 3.24
CA PHE A 193 -0.76 0.93 4.13
C PHE A 193 -0.87 1.69 5.46
N LEU A 194 -1.14 3.00 5.44
CA LEU A 194 -1.25 3.82 6.65
C LEU A 194 -2.37 3.31 7.58
N LEU A 195 -3.52 2.91 7.01
CA LEU A 195 -4.65 2.37 7.77
C LEU A 195 -4.34 0.97 8.31
N SER A 196 -3.74 0.10 7.50
CA SER A 196 -3.30 -1.24 7.90
C SER A 196 -2.25 -1.18 9.01
N TRP A 197 -1.25 -0.31 8.86
CA TRP A 197 -0.24 -0.02 9.88
C TRP A 197 -0.88 0.42 11.19
N ARG A 198 -1.88 1.31 11.11
CA ARG A 198 -2.58 1.78 12.29
C ARG A 198 -3.37 0.68 12.99
N ILE A 199 -4.04 -0.19 12.25
CA ILE A 199 -4.75 -1.35 12.80
C ILE A 199 -3.75 -2.32 13.46
N CYS A 200 -2.63 -2.61 12.80
CA CYS A 200 -1.56 -3.44 13.34
C CYS A 200 -1.03 -2.89 14.67
N GLN A 201 -0.81 -1.57 14.75
CA GLN A 201 -0.43 -0.94 16.03
C GLN A 201 -1.47 -1.19 17.12
N LEU A 202 -2.76 -1.06 16.83
CA LEU A 202 -3.80 -1.29 17.85
C LEU A 202 -3.82 -2.75 18.31
N TYR A 203 -3.56 -3.70 17.42
CA TYR A 203 -3.38 -5.10 17.82
C TYR A 203 -2.18 -5.29 18.77
N LEU A 204 -1.04 -4.66 18.48
CA LEU A 204 0.13 -4.73 19.35
C LEU A 204 -0.16 -4.21 20.77
N HIS A 205 -0.85 -3.08 20.88
CA HIS A 205 -1.25 -2.51 22.17
C HIS A 205 -2.25 -3.42 22.90
N LEU A 206 -3.20 -4.00 22.16
CA LEU A 206 -4.16 -4.95 22.69
C LEU A 206 -3.45 -6.18 23.24
N ASN A 207 -2.52 -6.77 22.50
CA ASN A 207 -1.74 -7.93 22.94
C ASN A 207 -0.91 -7.63 24.17
N ALA A 208 -0.19 -6.50 24.18
CA ALA A 208 0.57 -6.08 25.37
C ALA A 208 -0.34 -5.99 26.61
N ARG A 209 -1.58 -5.47 26.45
CA ARG A 209 -2.54 -5.39 27.54
C ARG A 209 -3.08 -6.76 27.94
N VAL A 210 -3.39 -7.64 26.99
CA VAL A 210 -3.80 -9.03 27.27
C VAL A 210 -2.73 -9.72 28.10
N THR A 211 -1.45 -9.67 27.68
CA THR A 211 -0.33 -10.26 28.44
C THR A 211 -0.26 -9.74 29.88
N GLN A 212 -0.44 -8.43 30.09
CA GLN A 212 -0.44 -7.84 31.44
C GLN A 212 -1.57 -8.35 32.31
N LEU A 213 -2.77 -8.48 31.74
CA LEU A 213 -3.95 -8.94 32.45
C LEU A 213 -3.83 -10.42 32.84
N LEU A 214 -3.30 -11.25 31.93
CA LEU A 214 -3.06 -12.66 32.20
C LEU A 214 -2.02 -12.86 33.32
N LYS A 215 -0.97 -12.03 33.37
CA LYS A 215 0.04 -12.06 34.45
C LYS A 215 -0.53 -11.72 35.84
N ARG A 216 -1.59 -10.90 35.92
CA ARG A 216 -2.21 -10.53 37.22
C ARG A 216 -3.06 -11.64 37.83
N ASN A 217 -3.55 -12.58 37.01
CA ASN A 217 -4.34 -13.76 37.43
C ASN A 217 -5.44 -13.48 38.48
N ALA A 218 -6.20 -12.37 38.33
CA ALA A 218 -7.22 -11.94 39.29
C ALA A 218 -8.64 -11.97 38.67
N ALA A 219 -9.66 -12.29 39.47
CA ALA A 219 -11.05 -12.39 39.00
C ALA A 219 -11.63 -11.06 38.50
N THR A 220 -11.19 -9.93 39.07
CA THR A 220 -11.60 -8.56 38.70
C THR A 220 -11.20 -8.16 37.27
N VAL A 221 -10.32 -8.94 36.65
CA VAL A 221 -9.78 -8.72 35.30
C VAL A 221 -10.68 -9.27 34.19
N THR A 222 -11.65 -10.11 34.53
CA THR A 222 -12.54 -10.79 33.57
C THR A 222 -13.37 -9.82 32.72
N LEU A 223 -13.90 -8.75 33.31
CA LEU A 223 -14.67 -7.73 32.60
C LEU A 223 -13.79 -6.95 31.61
N GLU A 224 -12.53 -6.68 31.99
CA GLU A 224 -11.56 -6.03 31.10
C GLU A 224 -11.18 -6.96 29.93
N LEU A 225 -11.02 -8.27 30.18
CA LEU A 225 -10.75 -9.26 29.14
C LEU A 225 -11.91 -9.36 28.13
N GLN A 226 -13.16 -9.36 28.59
CA GLN A 226 -14.33 -9.33 27.71
C GLN A 226 -14.36 -8.07 26.84
N HIS A 227 -13.97 -6.94 27.41
CA HIS A 227 -13.85 -5.70 26.68
C HIS A 227 -12.76 -5.75 25.60
N LEU A 228 -11.58 -6.30 25.92
CA LEU A 228 -10.51 -6.52 24.95
C LEU A 228 -10.90 -7.49 23.84
N ARG A 229 -11.64 -8.55 24.18
CA ARG A 229 -12.20 -9.50 23.20
C ARG A 229 -13.10 -8.78 22.18
N TRP A 230 -13.98 -7.90 22.65
CA TRP A 230 -14.82 -7.10 21.76
C TRP A 230 -13.99 -6.16 20.88
N GLN A 231 -12.97 -5.49 21.44
CA GLN A 231 -12.07 -4.63 20.66
C GLN A 231 -11.29 -5.42 19.59
N HIS A 232 -10.80 -6.61 19.93
CA HIS A 232 -10.09 -7.49 18.99
C HIS A 232 -10.98 -7.87 17.80
N TRP A 233 -12.25 -8.20 18.07
CA TRP A 233 -13.24 -8.47 17.03
C TRP A 233 -13.50 -7.24 16.14
N GLN A 234 -13.68 -6.06 16.74
CA GLN A 234 -13.87 -4.81 16.00
C GLN A 234 -12.68 -4.50 15.10
N LEU A 235 -11.44 -4.72 15.58
CA LEU A 235 -10.24 -4.54 14.76
C LEU A 235 -10.21 -5.51 13.56
N ALA A 236 -10.61 -6.77 13.77
CA ALA A 236 -10.66 -7.77 12.70
C ALA A 236 -11.68 -7.35 11.62
N LEU A 237 -12.86 -6.93 12.06
CA LEU A 237 -13.92 -6.42 11.19
C LEU A 237 -13.48 -5.17 10.41
N LEU A 238 -12.80 -4.23 11.07
CA LEU A 238 -12.28 -3.02 10.43
C LEU A 238 -11.25 -3.35 9.36
N PHE A 239 -10.37 -4.29 9.64
CA PHE A 239 -9.34 -4.70 8.70
C PHE A 239 -9.93 -5.44 7.50
N GLN A 240 -10.91 -6.32 7.72
CA GLN A 240 -11.64 -6.98 6.63
C GLN A 240 -12.35 -5.96 5.75
N ARG A 241 -13.04 -4.98 6.35
CA ARG A 241 -13.71 -3.89 5.60
C ARG A 241 -12.71 -3.02 4.83
N LEU A 242 -11.53 -2.76 5.40
CA LEU A 242 -10.46 -2.05 4.72
C LEU A 242 -9.99 -2.81 3.47
N ASN A 243 -9.78 -4.12 3.59
CA ASN A 243 -9.41 -4.94 2.45
C ASN A 243 -10.53 -4.92 1.39
N VAL A 244 -11.79 -5.16 1.77
CA VAL A 244 -12.92 -5.10 0.82
C VAL A 244 -12.99 -3.77 0.06
N ALA A 245 -12.77 -2.64 0.75
CA ALA A 245 -12.80 -1.32 0.13
C ALA A 245 -11.65 -1.06 -0.86
N TYR A 246 -10.51 -1.74 -0.67
CA TYR A 246 -9.30 -1.57 -1.48
C TYR A 246 -8.99 -2.77 -2.38
N ASN A 247 -9.78 -3.85 -2.33
CA ASN A 247 -9.50 -5.13 -2.99
C ASN A 247 -9.14 -4.97 -4.46
N PHE A 248 -9.90 -4.14 -5.18
CA PHE A 248 -9.68 -3.92 -6.60
C PHE A 248 -8.44 -3.09 -6.89
N ILE A 249 -8.18 -2.04 -6.12
CA ILE A 249 -6.96 -1.24 -6.24
C ILE A 249 -5.73 -2.09 -5.94
N LEU A 250 -5.82 -2.97 -4.93
CA LEU A 250 -4.75 -3.90 -4.60
C LEU A 250 -4.54 -4.89 -5.75
N LEU A 251 -5.59 -5.47 -6.31
CA LEU A 251 -5.49 -6.40 -7.43
C LEU A 251 -4.88 -5.73 -8.68
N SER A 252 -5.42 -4.56 -9.05
CA SER A 252 -4.96 -3.80 -10.22
C SER A 252 -3.51 -3.34 -10.04
N SER A 253 -3.13 -2.98 -8.82
CA SER A 253 -1.75 -2.67 -8.48
C SER A 253 -0.81 -3.85 -8.57
N ARG A 254 -1.21 -5.05 -8.12
CA ARG A 254 -0.39 -6.25 -8.28
C ARG A 254 -0.21 -6.63 -9.74
N PHE A 255 -1.24 -6.43 -10.55
CA PHE A 255 -1.16 -6.68 -11.97
C PHE A 255 -0.21 -5.70 -12.67
N SER A 256 -0.39 -4.39 -12.46
CA SER A 256 0.51 -3.34 -12.97
C SER A 256 1.95 -3.56 -12.49
N LEU A 257 2.16 -3.90 -11.21
CA LEU A 257 3.46 -4.29 -10.68
C LEU A 257 4.13 -5.38 -11.50
N ILE A 258 3.43 -6.49 -11.78
CA ILE A 258 4.02 -7.63 -12.49
C ILE A 258 4.43 -7.21 -13.90
N VAL A 259 3.56 -6.48 -14.60
CA VAL A 259 3.80 -6.02 -15.98
C VAL A 259 4.95 -5.01 -16.02
N THR A 260 4.89 -3.96 -15.22
CA THR A 260 5.90 -2.89 -15.21
C THR A 260 7.25 -3.40 -14.72
N ALA A 261 7.29 -4.24 -13.67
CA ALA A 261 8.56 -4.79 -13.20
C ALA A 261 9.18 -5.77 -14.21
N ALA A 262 8.37 -6.56 -14.92
CA ALA A 262 8.86 -7.43 -16.00
C ALA A 262 9.38 -6.60 -17.18
N ALA A 263 8.67 -5.54 -17.59
CA ALA A 263 9.10 -4.62 -18.63
C ALA A 263 10.41 -3.91 -18.24
N LEU A 264 10.54 -3.42 -17.00
CA LEU A 264 11.78 -2.83 -16.50
C LEU A 264 12.93 -3.84 -16.50
N GLY A 265 12.71 -5.08 -16.08
CA GLY A 265 13.72 -6.15 -16.14
C GLY A 265 14.20 -6.41 -17.58
N TYR A 266 13.26 -6.38 -18.53
CA TYR A 266 13.55 -6.49 -19.95
C TYR A 266 14.37 -5.29 -20.46
N TYR A 267 13.97 -4.06 -20.15
CA TYR A 267 14.71 -2.85 -20.52
C TYR A 267 16.13 -2.83 -19.97
N ILE A 268 16.31 -3.21 -18.70
CA ILE A 268 17.64 -3.32 -18.07
C ILE A 268 18.54 -4.26 -18.89
N SER A 269 18.00 -5.39 -19.34
CA SER A 269 18.74 -6.41 -20.08
C SER A 269 19.17 -5.91 -21.47
N ILE A 270 18.27 -5.25 -22.20
CA ILE A 270 18.56 -4.68 -23.53
C ILE A 270 19.51 -3.49 -23.45
N PHE A 271 19.28 -2.57 -22.52
CA PHE A 271 20.16 -1.41 -22.41
C PHE A 271 21.57 -1.77 -21.94
N ASN A 272 21.72 -2.90 -21.24
CA ASN A 272 23.02 -3.46 -20.90
C ASN A 272 23.75 -4.02 -22.13
N SER A 273 23.05 -4.67 -23.08
CA SER A 273 23.68 -5.18 -24.31
C SER A 273 24.10 -4.06 -25.27
N LEU A 274 23.33 -2.96 -25.34
CA LEU A 274 23.58 -1.84 -26.25
C LEU A 274 24.70 -0.88 -25.81
N GLY A 275 25.17 -0.94 -24.55
CA GLY A 275 26.35 -0.22 -24.03
C GLY A 275 26.25 1.32 -23.90
N ASN A 276 25.41 1.97 -24.72
CA ASN A 276 25.31 3.43 -24.85
C ASN A 276 24.31 4.10 -23.90
N HIS A 277 23.52 3.33 -23.14
CA HIS A 277 22.39 3.81 -22.34
C HIS A 277 22.52 3.52 -20.83
N LYS A 278 23.74 3.63 -20.29
CA LYS A 278 24.03 3.34 -18.86
C LYS A 278 23.15 4.11 -17.86
N SER A 279 22.78 5.35 -18.15
CA SER A 279 21.92 6.16 -17.27
C SER A 279 20.49 5.62 -17.18
N ILE A 280 19.91 5.18 -18.29
CA ILE A 280 18.57 4.54 -18.30
C ILE A 280 18.63 3.21 -17.56
N MET A 281 19.68 2.41 -17.75
CA MET A 281 19.84 1.14 -17.04
C MET A 281 19.88 1.32 -15.52
N ILE A 282 20.70 2.25 -15.01
CA ILE A 282 20.81 2.52 -13.56
C ILE A 282 19.47 3.00 -12.99
N THR A 283 18.79 3.91 -13.69
CA THR A 283 17.49 4.43 -13.23
C THR A 283 16.39 3.38 -13.28
N SER A 284 16.37 2.52 -14.31
CA SER A 284 15.45 1.38 -14.42
C SER A 284 15.65 0.38 -13.30
N PHE A 285 16.92 0.05 -12.98
CA PHE A 285 17.24 -0.84 -11.87
C PHE A 285 16.83 -0.26 -10.52
N ALA A 286 17.11 1.03 -10.30
CA ALA A 286 16.66 1.73 -9.10
C ALA A 286 15.13 1.67 -8.99
N LEU A 287 14.40 2.01 -10.05
CA LEU A 287 12.93 1.96 -10.06
C LEU A 287 12.40 0.55 -9.77
N TYR A 288 12.96 -0.48 -10.41
CA TYR A 288 12.62 -1.88 -10.15
C TYR A 288 12.80 -2.26 -8.67
N ALA A 289 13.96 -1.93 -8.09
CA ALA A 289 14.27 -2.24 -6.69
C ALA A 289 13.29 -1.53 -5.72
N MET A 290 12.95 -0.27 -6.01
CA MET A 290 12.03 0.52 -5.19
C MET A 290 10.60 -0.01 -5.27
N ILE A 291 10.12 -0.36 -6.45
CA ILE A 291 8.80 -0.99 -6.66
C ILE A 291 8.71 -2.33 -5.91
N ALA A 292 9.74 -3.18 -6.02
CA ALA A 292 9.79 -4.47 -5.34
C ALA A 292 9.79 -4.32 -3.82
N LEU A 293 10.54 -3.35 -3.28
CA LEU A 293 10.57 -3.03 -1.86
C LEU A 293 9.24 -2.44 -1.37
N ASP A 294 8.56 -1.63 -2.19
CA ASP A 294 7.30 -0.99 -1.82
C ASP A 294 6.20 -2.01 -1.60
N CYS A 295 6.15 -2.99 -2.50
CA CYS A 295 5.28 -4.15 -2.41
C CYS A 295 5.64 -5.05 -1.23
N TYR A 296 6.93 -5.25 -0.96
CA TYR A 296 7.38 -6.01 0.21
C TYR A 296 6.88 -5.38 1.51
N LEU A 297 6.98 -4.05 1.67
CA LEU A 297 6.51 -3.38 2.89
C LEU A 297 5.00 -3.50 3.08
N LEU A 298 4.23 -3.50 1.99
CA LEU A 298 2.79 -3.74 2.04
C LEU A 298 2.48 -5.18 2.48
N ASP A 299 3.17 -6.18 1.93
CA ASP A 299 3.01 -7.57 2.35
C ASP A 299 3.52 -7.84 3.77
N LEU A 300 4.58 -7.14 4.18
CA LEU A 300 5.11 -7.21 5.53
C LEU A 300 4.07 -6.72 6.56
N ILE A 301 3.39 -5.60 6.30
CA ILE A 301 2.39 -5.09 7.26
C ILE A 301 1.17 -6.01 7.34
N TYR A 302 0.81 -6.68 6.24
CA TYR A 302 -0.23 -7.70 6.25
C TYR A 302 0.14 -8.90 7.12
N ASP A 303 1.35 -9.43 6.96
CA ASP A 303 1.84 -10.54 7.76
C ASP A 303 1.97 -10.17 9.23
N LEU A 304 2.49 -8.97 9.54
CA LEU A 304 2.55 -8.47 10.91
C LEU A 304 1.16 -8.36 11.52
N THR A 305 0.17 -7.86 10.78
CA THR A 305 -1.21 -7.75 11.28
C THR A 305 -1.81 -9.13 11.56
N LYS A 306 -1.60 -10.10 10.66
CA LYS A 306 -2.03 -11.51 10.86
C LYS A 306 -1.33 -12.14 12.06
N GLN A 307 -0.03 -11.92 12.20
CA GLN A 307 0.76 -12.42 13.31
C GLN A 307 0.24 -11.84 14.63
N CYS A 308 0.03 -10.52 14.71
CA CYS A 308 -0.50 -9.89 15.91
C CYS A 308 -1.90 -10.41 16.27
N HIS A 309 -2.76 -10.64 15.29
CA HIS A 309 -4.08 -11.25 15.53
C HIS A 309 -3.98 -12.68 16.09
N ARG A 310 -3.03 -13.49 15.57
CA ARG A 310 -2.82 -14.87 16.04
C ARG A 310 -2.12 -14.93 17.40
N GLU A 311 -1.21 -14.01 17.66
CA GLU A 311 -0.45 -13.87 18.90
C GLU A 311 -1.38 -13.82 20.11
N THR A 312 -2.52 -13.14 20.01
CA THR A 312 -3.53 -13.11 21.08
C THR A 312 -3.97 -14.53 21.46
N THR A 313 -4.16 -15.44 20.50
CA THR A 313 -4.54 -16.83 20.78
C THR A 313 -3.44 -17.58 21.52
N TRP A 314 -2.18 -17.36 21.14
CA TRP A 314 -1.04 -17.98 21.80
C TRP A 314 -0.93 -17.53 23.26
N GLN A 315 -1.05 -16.22 23.51
CA GLN A 315 -1.03 -15.65 24.86
C GLN A 315 -2.16 -16.19 25.76
N LEU A 316 -3.37 -16.33 25.20
CA LEU A 316 -4.51 -16.88 25.93
C LEU A 316 -4.28 -18.36 26.32
N ARG A 317 -3.64 -19.15 25.44
CA ARG A 317 -3.28 -20.54 25.73
C ARG A 317 -2.20 -20.66 26.80
N GLU A 318 -1.23 -19.75 26.81
CA GLU A 318 -0.16 -19.72 27.80
C GLU A 318 -0.72 -19.54 29.24
N HIS A 319 -1.80 -18.77 29.41
CA HIS A 319 -2.47 -18.63 30.70
C HIS A 319 -3.04 -19.94 31.25
N ASN A 320 -3.58 -20.81 30.38
CA ASN A 320 -4.09 -22.12 30.78
C ASN A 320 -2.98 -23.08 31.28
N LEU A 321 -1.71 -22.75 31.04
CA LEU A 321 -0.55 -23.52 31.53
C LEU A 321 -0.03 -23.02 32.89
N VAL A 322 -0.58 -21.93 33.43
CA VAL A 322 -0.17 -21.36 34.71
C VAL A 322 -0.60 -22.26 35.87
N LYS A 323 0.25 -22.41 36.89
CA LYS A 323 -0.06 -23.16 38.11
C LYS A 323 -1.16 -22.42 38.90
N ASN A 324 -2.33 -23.04 39.04
CA ASN A 324 -3.56 -22.47 39.64
C ASN A 324 -4.17 -21.30 38.85
N PRO A 325 -4.71 -21.54 37.64
CA PRO A 325 -5.40 -20.51 36.88
C PRO A 325 -6.72 -20.17 37.57
N ASN A 326 -7.06 -18.89 37.64
CA ASN A 326 -8.39 -18.50 38.09
C ASN A 326 -9.46 -19.03 37.12
N SER A 327 -10.42 -19.80 37.60
CA SER A 327 -11.43 -20.48 36.77
C SER A 327 -12.29 -19.52 35.94
N HIS A 328 -12.65 -18.36 36.49
CA HIS A 328 -13.43 -17.35 35.77
C HIS A 328 -12.60 -16.68 34.67
N LEU A 329 -11.31 -16.43 34.94
CA LEU A 329 -10.40 -15.87 33.94
C LEU A 329 -10.12 -16.86 32.82
N SER A 330 -9.88 -18.14 33.15
CA SER A 330 -9.65 -19.22 32.19
C SER A 330 -10.84 -19.41 31.24
N ASN A 331 -12.08 -19.42 31.75
CA ASN A 331 -13.28 -19.45 30.89
C ASN A 331 -13.34 -18.21 29.97
N GLY A 332 -13.01 -17.02 30.49
CA GLY A 332 -12.90 -15.81 29.67
C GLY A 332 -11.86 -15.92 28.56
N CYS A 333 -10.71 -16.53 28.86
CA CYS A 333 -9.64 -16.81 27.90
C CYS A 333 -10.10 -17.80 26.81
N ASP A 334 -10.78 -18.89 27.20
CA ASP A 334 -11.29 -19.89 26.28
C ASP A 334 -12.33 -19.31 25.32
N GLN A 335 -13.26 -18.49 25.82
CA GLN A 335 -14.23 -17.80 24.97
C GLN A 335 -13.56 -16.83 23.98
N PHE A 336 -12.50 -16.16 24.40
CA PHE A 336 -11.74 -15.27 23.52
C PHE A 336 -10.95 -16.09 22.48
N ALA A 337 -10.28 -17.15 22.88
CA ALA A 337 -9.57 -18.04 21.96
C ALA A 337 -10.52 -18.68 20.93
N LEU A 338 -11.72 -19.10 21.38
CA LEU A 338 -12.77 -19.63 20.51
C LEU A 338 -13.22 -18.59 19.48
N GLN A 339 -13.44 -17.33 19.89
CA GLN A 339 -13.79 -16.26 18.95
C GLN A 339 -12.72 -16.08 17.87
N ILE A 340 -11.43 -16.13 18.24
CA ILE A 340 -10.34 -15.99 17.28
C ILE A 340 -10.31 -17.18 16.33
N ALA A 341 -10.52 -18.39 16.84
CA ALA A 341 -10.56 -19.61 16.03
C ALA A 341 -11.76 -19.63 15.05
N CYS A 342 -12.92 -19.13 15.47
CA CYS A 342 -14.12 -19.05 14.62
C CYS A 342 -14.03 -17.93 13.56
N PHE A 343 -13.26 -16.88 13.81
CA PHE A 343 -13.15 -15.72 12.92
C PHE A 343 -11.68 -15.40 12.59
N PRO A 344 -10.99 -16.29 11.86
CA PRO A 344 -9.60 -16.08 11.51
C PRO A 344 -9.45 -14.87 10.57
N LEU A 345 -8.39 -14.10 10.78
CA LEU A 345 -8.07 -12.98 9.89
C LEU A 345 -7.47 -13.48 8.58
N GLU A 346 -8.32 -13.71 7.58
CA GLU A 346 -7.89 -14.02 6.23
C GLU A 346 -7.84 -12.75 5.36
N ILE A 347 -6.66 -12.47 4.81
CA ILE A 347 -6.46 -11.41 3.81
C ILE A 347 -6.36 -12.07 2.46
N LYS A 348 -7.45 -11.99 1.70
CA LYS A 348 -7.54 -12.49 0.33
C LYS A 348 -8.19 -11.40 -0.55
N PRO A 349 -7.43 -10.55 -1.24
CA PRO A 349 -7.99 -9.69 -2.30
C PRO A 349 -8.79 -10.55 -3.29
N TYR A 350 -10.10 -10.28 -3.38
CA TYR A 350 -11.09 -11.06 -4.15
C TYR A 350 -11.18 -12.57 -3.87
N GLY A 351 -10.64 -13.04 -2.74
CA GLY A 351 -10.58 -14.48 -2.48
C GLY A 351 -9.52 -15.23 -3.30
N LEU A 352 -8.79 -14.54 -4.19
CA LEU A 352 -7.89 -15.16 -5.18
C LEU A 352 -6.53 -15.52 -4.60
N PHE A 353 -5.85 -14.56 -3.97
CA PHE A 353 -4.49 -14.73 -3.50
C PHE A 353 -4.40 -14.39 -2.01
N PRO A 354 -3.77 -15.23 -1.16
CA PRO A 354 -3.39 -14.76 0.16
C PRO A 354 -2.44 -13.57 0.00
N SER A 355 -2.51 -12.55 0.86
CA SER A 355 -1.48 -11.49 0.92
C SER A 355 -0.45 -11.79 2.01
N GLY A 356 0.83 -11.48 1.77
CA GLY A 356 1.94 -11.79 2.67
C GLY A 356 3.28 -12.01 1.95
N LYS A 357 4.34 -12.31 2.71
CA LYS A 357 5.72 -12.50 2.18
C LYS A 357 5.82 -13.62 1.15
N ALA A 358 5.07 -14.70 1.32
CA ALA A 358 5.04 -15.80 0.35
C ALA A 358 4.49 -15.33 -1.01
N THR A 359 3.47 -14.47 -0.99
CA THR A 359 2.88 -13.88 -2.19
C THR A 359 3.82 -12.88 -2.84
N TRP A 360 4.53 -12.09 -2.04
CA TRP A 360 5.61 -11.24 -2.56
C TRP A 360 6.66 -12.07 -3.30
N LEU A 361 7.15 -13.16 -2.71
CA LEU A 361 8.10 -14.06 -3.38
C LEU A 361 7.52 -14.64 -4.67
N SER A 362 6.26 -15.08 -4.64
CA SER A 362 5.57 -15.58 -5.83
C SER A 362 5.47 -14.52 -6.93
N ASN A 363 5.19 -13.26 -6.58
CA ASN A 363 5.16 -12.15 -7.54
C ASN A 363 6.55 -11.91 -8.15
N ILE A 364 7.62 -11.94 -7.34
CA ILE A 364 8.99 -11.80 -7.84
C ILE A 364 9.35 -12.93 -8.82
N VAL A 365 9.01 -14.18 -8.51
CA VAL A 365 9.21 -15.32 -9.43
C VAL A 365 8.42 -15.14 -10.72
N CYS A 366 7.17 -14.66 -10.64
CA CYS A 366 6.35 -14.36 -11.81
C CYS A 366 6.98 -13.27 -12.68
N ILE A 367 7.46 -12.18 -12.07
CA ILE A 367 8.17 -11.09 -12.75
C ILE A 367 9.40 -11.62 -13.49
N PHE A 368 10.25 -12.41 -12.83
CA PHE A 368 11.42 -13.01 -13.49
C PHE A 368 11.03 -13.93 -14.64
N SER A 369 9.96 -14.72 -14.49
CA SER A 369 9.46 -15.61 -15.53
C SER A 369 9.03 -14.83 -16.77
N TRP A 370 8.24 -13.76 -16.58
CA TRP A 370 7.81 -12.88 -17.67
C TRP A 370 8.97 -12.12 -18.32
N MET A 371 9.93 -11.65 -17.53
CA MET A 371 11.15 -11.04 -18.03
C MET A 371 11.91 -12.00 -18.96
N ILE A 372 12.08 -13.27 -18.56
CA ILE A 372 12.75 -14.29 -19.38
C ILE A 372 11.97 -14.54 -20.67
N VAL A 373 10.64 -14.65 -20.60
CA VAL A 373 9.79 -14.84 -21.79
C VAL A 373 9.93 -13.67 -22.77
N LEU A 374 9.92 -12.43 -22.29
CA LEU A 374 10.13 -11.25 -23.14
C LEU A 374 11.51 -11.26 -23.80
N LEU A 375 12.55 -11.65 -23.06
CA LEU A 375 13.90 -11.78 -23.61
C LEU A 375 14.01 -12.88 -24.66
N GLN A 376 13.38 -14.03 -24.43
CA GLN A 376 13.31 -15.12 -25.40
C GLN A 376 12.59 -14.70 -26.67
N TYR A 377 11.48 -13.97 -26.53
CA TYR A 377 10.74 -13.45 -27.67
C TYR A 377 11.58 -12.48 -28.49
N HIS A 378 12.28 -11.55 -27.85
CA HIS A 378 13.19 -10.63 -28.52
C HIS A 378 14.33 -11.36 -29.26
N MET A 379 14.99 -12.34 -28.63
CA MET A 379 16.03 -13.15 -29.28
C MET A 379 15.52 -13.96 -30.49
N VAL A 380 14.24 -14.31 -30.52
CA VAL A 380 13.62 -14.99 -31.67
C VAL A 380 13.22 -13.99 -32.74
N ALA A 381 12.74 -12.81 -32.37
CA ALA A 381 12.37 -11.75 -33.30
C ALA A 381 13.58 -11.12 -34.03
N GLU A 382 14.76 -11.13 -33.42
CA GLU A 382 16.02 -10.68 -34.05
C GLU A 382 16.61 -11.68 -35.06
N LYS A 383 16.11 -12.92 -35.11
CA LYS A 383 16.51 -13.94 -36.10
C LYS A 383 15.64 -13.86 -37.34
#